data_AF-A0A4Q3UP13-F1
#
_entry.id   AF-A0A4Q3UP13-F1
#
_cell.length_a   1.000
_cell.length_b   1.000
_cell.length_c   1.000
_cell.angle_alpha   90.00
_cell.angle_beta   90.00
_cell.angle_gamma   90.00
#
_symmetry.space_group_name_H-M   'P 1'
#
loop_
_entity.id
_entity.type
_entity.pdbx_description
1 polymer ?
#
loop_
_entity_poly.entity_id
_entity_poly.type
_entity_poly.pdbx_seq_one_letter_code
_entity_poly.pdbx_strand_id
1 'polypeptide(L)'
;MQGSTMRIRLALNALALAALAASASAAPLRYVITATGSGELNGTLFTDARVTFVAIGDTDDRIGSAPLYKVPVTATVTVNGLGTDTLTQGLAVFVAQNSNAAGLQVFVGGTADILDVLNSNFGTYDLTTPIGPLFGAPLINDGSTYDTLGGGIRLDTVSNGAFTAQAVPEPATMAALSLGALGLLKRRRKA
;
A
#
# COMPACT_ATOMS: atom_id res chain seq x y z
N MET A 1 32.11 -44.22 11.36
CA MET A 1 31.35 -43.16 12.07
C MET A 1 31.54 -41.74 11.52
N GLN A 2 32.25 -41.53 10.40
CA GLN A 2 32.52 -40.18 9.84
C GLN A 2 31.45 -39.66 8.85
N GLY A 3 30.60 -40.55 8.31
CA GLY A 3 29.61 -40.19 7.28
C GLY A 3 28.27 -39.63 7.80
N SER A 4 27.88 -39.91 9.05
CA SER A 4 26.62 -39.41 9.61
C SER A 4 26.71 -37.94 10.02
N THR A 5 27.87 -37.50 10.52
CA THR A 5 28.13 -36.12 10.94
C THR A 5 28.18 -35.14 9.76
N MET A 6 28.64 -35.57 8.58
CA MET A 6 28.66 -34.74 7.37
C MET A 6 27.26 -34.49 6.78
N ARG A 7 26.35 -35.48 6.87
CA ARG A 7 24.96 -35.38 6.37
C ARG A 7 24.10 -34.47 7.25
N ILE A 8 24.31 -34.48 8.57
CA ILE A 8 23.60 -33.63 9.53
C ILE A 8 24.02 -32.16 9.36
N ARG A 9 25.32 -31.90 9.15
CA ARG A 9 25.83 -30.53 8.89
C ARG A 9 25.30 -29.94 7.60
N LEU A 10 25.16 -30.74 6.54
CA LEU A 10 24.59 -30.29 5.27
C LEU A 10 23.09 -29.98 5.36
N ALA A 11 22.34 -30.74 6.17
CA ALA A 11 20.92 -30.50 6.40
C ALA A 11 20.67 -29.24 7.25
N LEU A 12 21.47 -29.01 8.29
CA LEU A 12 21.39 -27.78 9.10
C LEU A 12 21.72 -26.52 8.29
N ASN A 13 22.75 -26.57 7.43
CA ASN A 13 23.12 -25.42 6.60
C ASN A 13 22.05 -25.09 5.55
N ALA A 14 21.40 -26.09 4.95
CA ALA A 14 20.29 -25.87 4.02
C ALA A 14 19.06 -25.28 4.72
N LEU A 15 18.79 -25.68 5.96
CA LEU A 15 17.70 -25.13 6.77
C LEU A 15 17.99 -23.68 7.21
N ALA A 16 19.25 -23.37 7.53
CA ALA A 16 19.69 -22.02 7.83
C ALA A 16 19.62 -21.08 6.61
N LEU A 17 19.99 -21.54 5.42
CA LEU A 17 19.81 -20.76 4.18
C LEU A 17 18.33 -20.56 3.80
N ALA A 18 17.46 -21.54 4.07
CA ALA A 18 16.02 -21.40 3.85
C ALA A 18 15.36 -20.45 4.87
N ALA A 19 15.88 -20.38 6.10
CA ALA A 19 15.41 -19.44 7.12
C ALA A 19 15.88 -18.00 6.89
N LEU A 20 17.01 -17.80 6.18
CA LEU A 20 17.54 -16.48 5.79
C LEU A 20 16.84 -15.89 4.54
N ALA A 21 16.03 -16.67 3.83
CA ALA A 21 15.26 -16.19 2.67
C ALA A 21 14.02 -15.37 3.04
N ALA A 22 13.75 -15.16 4.33
CA ALA A 22 12.57 -14.45 4.83
C ALA A 22 12.84 -12.97 5.19
N SER A 23 13.95 -12.38 4.75
CA SER A 23 14.38 -11.07 5.25
C SER A 23 14.43 -10.02 4.15
N ALA A 24 13.37 -9.22 4.10
CA ALA A 24 13.21 -7.95 3.37
C ALA A 24 13.28 -8.05 1.84
N SER A 25 12.23 -8.57 1.21
CA SER A 25 11.79 -7.99 -0.06
C SER A 25 10.90 -6.80 0.29
N ALA A 26 11.21 -5.61 -0.23
CA ALA A 26 10.18 -4.60 -0.34
C ALA A 26 9.02 -5.23 -1.11
N ALA A 27 7.85 -5.12 -0.50
CA ALA A 27 6.64 -5.72 -1.01
C ALA A 27 5.63 -4.59 -1.19
N PRO A 28 4.82 -4.63 -2.25
CA PRO A 28 3.74 -3.69 -2.43
C PRO A 28 2.91 -3.57 -1.15
N LEU A 29 2.67 -2.35 -0.71
CA LEU A 29 1.71 -2.07 0.33
C LEU A 29 0.38 -1.68 -0.31
N ARG A 30 -0.69 -2.17 0.30
CA ARG A 30 -2.06 -1.74 0.05
C ARG A 30 -2.44 -0.69 1.09
N TYR A 31 -2.67 0.52 0.61
CA TYR A 31 -3.12 1.66 1.40
C TYR A 31 -4.64 1.81 1.26
N VAL A 32 -5.34 1.90 2.37
CA VAL A 32 -6.78 2.15 2.43
C VAL A 32 -7.01 3.45 3.18
N ILE A 33 -7.60 4.42 2.48
CA ILE A 33 -7.88 5.75 3.02
C ILE A 33 -9.38 5.97 2.91
N THR A 34 -10.05 6.21 4.04
CA THR A 34 -11.51 6.36 4.06
C THR A 34 -11.93 7.62 4.78
N ALA A 35 -13.05 8.19 4.34
CA ALA A 35 -13.78 9.23 5.05
C ALA A 35 -15.29 9.05 4.83
N THR A 36 -16.10 9.72 5.63
CA THR A 36 -17.51 10.00 5.31
C THR A 36 -17.57 11.38 4.69
N GLY A 37 -18.16 11.53 3.51
CA GLY A 37 -18.15 12.80 2.81
C GLY A 37 -19.31 13.01 1.85
N SER A 38 -19.39 14.23 1.32
CA SER A 38 -20.30 14.63 0.26
C SER A 38 -19.52 15.14 -0.94
N GLY A 39 -20.07 14.99 -2.14
CA GLY A 39 -19.37 15.34 -3.37
C GLY A 39 -20.03 14.76 -4.60
N GLU A 40 -19.20 14.43 -5.60
CA GLU A 40 -19.65 13.92 -6.90
C GLU A 40 -18.72 12.82 -7.41
N LEU A 41 -19.29 11.72 -7.92
CA LEU A 41 -18.56 10.69 -8.66
C LEU A 41 -19.21 10.53 -10.04
N ASN A 42 -18.44 10.77 -11.10
CA ASN A 42 -18.86 10.57 -12.50
C ASN A 42 -20.16 11.30 -12.85
N GLY A 43 -20.30 12.58 -12.45
CA GLY A 43 -21.53 13.34 -12.68
C GLY A 43 -22.65 13.08 -11.67
N THR A 44 -22.48 12.10 -10.77
CA THR A 44 -23.53 11.71 -9.80
C THR A 44 -23.18 12.22 -8.40
N LEU A 45 -24.03 13.08 -7.86
CA LEU A 45 -23.88 13.62 -6.51
C LEU A 45 -24.08 12.54 -5.44
N PHE A 46 -23.32 12.63 -4.35
CA PHE A 46 -23.52 11.86 -3.12
C PHE A 46 -23.45 12.77 -1.89
N THR A 47 -24.13 12.37 -0.83
CA THR A 47 -24.15 13.08 0.45
C THR A 47 -23.97 12.08 1.58
N ASP A 48 -23.13 12.45 2.56
CA ASP A 48 -22.84 11.66 3.76
C ASP A 48 -22.53 10.17 3.48
N ALA A 49 -21.84 9.92 2.36
CA ALA A 49 -21.48 8.58 1.93
C ALA A 49 -20.07 8.21 2.39
N ARG A 50 -19.84 6.93 2.69
CA ARG A 50 -18.48 6.44 2.91
C ARG A 50 -17.73 6.42 1.58
N VAL A 51 -16.64 7.17 1.52
CA VAL A 51 -15.67 7.18 0.42
C VAL A 51 -14.46 6.36 0.83
N THR A 52 -14.01 5.46 -0.04
CA THR A 52 -12.88 4.56 0.20
C THR A 52 -11.93 4.58 -0.98
N PHE A 53 -10.73 5.10 -0.77
CA PHE A 53 -9.62 4.97 -1.69
C PHE A 53 -8.83 3.72 -1.33
N VAL A 54 -8.53 2.91 -2.34
CA VAL A 54 -7.60 1.78 -2.22
C VAL A 54 -6.47 2.04 -3.19
N ALA A 55 -5.28 2.25 -2.66
CA ALA A 55 -4.07 2.48 -3.42
C ALA A 55 -3.07 1.34 -3.21
N ILE A 56 -2.33 1.01 -4.26
CA ILE A 56 -1.29 -0.02 -4.24
C ILE A 56 -0.02 0.61 -4.81
N GLY A 57 1.08 0.49 -4.07
CA GLY A 57 2.40 0.94 -4.52
C GLY A 57 3.51 0.09 -3.95
N ASP A 58 4.63 0.05 -4.68
CA ASP A 58 5.85 -0.62 -4.25
C ASP A 58 6.64 0.28 -3.31
N THR A 59 7.08 -0.26 -2.16
CA THR A 59 7.85 0.51 -1.19
C THR A 59 9.30 0.72 -1.62
N ASP A 60 9.80 -0.05 -2.59
CA ASP A 60 11.10 0.23 -3.23
C ASP A 60 11.06 1.48 -4.11
N ASP A 61 9.90 1.79 -4.69
CA ASP A 61 9.69 3.01 -5.48
C ASP A 61 9.46 4.25 -4.60
N ARG A 62 9.63 4.12 -3.27
CA ARG A 62 9.51 5.25 -2.35
C ARG A 62 10.55 6.32 -2.68
N ILE A 63 10.07 7.54 -2.80
CA ILE A 63 10.87 8.74 -3.02
C ILE A 63 10.75 9.71 -1.85
N GLY A 64 11.65 10.69 -1.83
CA GLY A 64 11.72 11.72 -0.80
C GLY A 64 12.58 11.30 0.40
N SER A 65 12.58 12.15 1.42
CA SER A 65 13.31 11.99 2.66
C SER A 65 12.56 12.71 3.77
N ALA A 66 12.84 12.38 5.03
CA ALA A 66 12.24 13.09 6.16
C ALA A 66 12.33 14.63 5.95
N PRO A 67 11.24 15.37 6.18
CA PRO A 67 9.97 14.91 6.78
C PRO A 67 8.91 14.42 5.77
N LEU A 68 9.21 14.31 4.48
CA LEU A 68 8.23 14.00 3.43
C LEU A 68 8.64 12.75 2.63
N TYR A 69 7.84 11.70 2.73
CA TYR A 69 7.98 10.50 1.90
C TYR A 69 6.77 10.34 0.99
N LYS A 70 7.00 9.77 -0.19
CA LYS A 70 5.96 9.44 -1.16
C LYS A 70 6.21 8.07 -1.76
N VAL A 71 5.14 7.33 -2.04
CA VAL A 71 5.16 6.08 -2.80
C VAL A 71 4.23 6.27 -4.00
N PRO A 72 4.72 6.17 -5.25
CA PRO A 72 3.86 6.15 -6.43
C PRO A 72 2.86 5.00 -6.36
N VAL A 73 1.59 5.26 -6.72
CA VAL A 73 0.51 4.27 -6.61
C VAL A 73 -0.42 4.27 -7.81
N THR A 74 -1.08 3.14 -8.02
CA THR A 74 -2.39 3.10 -8.69
C THR A 74 -3.49 3.10 -7.64
N ALA A 75 -4.63 3.75 -7.89
CA ALA A 75 -5.72 3.79 -6.92
C ALA A 75 -7.11 3.69 -7.54
N THR A 76 -8.03 3.08 -6.78
CA THR A 76 -9.48 3.11 -7.03
C THR A 76 -10.19 3.89 -5.94
N VAL A 77 -11.29 4.55 -6.29
CA VAL A 77 -12.22 5.16 -5.35
C VAL A 77 -13.53 4.38 -5.35
N THR A 78 -14.08 4.13 -4.17
CA THR A 78 -15.42 3.56 -4.00
C THR A 78 -16.26 4.53 -3.18
N VAL A 79 -17.43 4.89 -3.69
CA VAL A 79 -18.44 5.66 -2.97
C VAL A 79 -19.60 4.73 -2.65
N ASN A 80 -19.91 4.58 -1.36
CA ASN A 80 -21.04 3.75 -0.94
C ASN A 80 -22.34 4.24 -1.59
N GLY A 81 -23.04 3.34 -2.28
CA GLY A 81 -24.25 3.65 -3.05
C GLY A 81 -24.02 3.99 -4.53
N LEU A 82 -22.81 4.35 -4.96
CA LEU A 82 -22.50 4.67 -6.36
C LEU A 82 -21.55 3.67 -7.05
N GLY A 83 -20.77 2.92 -6.28
CA GLY A 83 -19.85 1.91 -6.80
C GLY A 83 -18.40 2.38 -6.81
N THR A 84 -17.60 1.77 -7.69
CA THR A 84 -16.13 1.93 -7.73
C THR A 84 -15.69 2.46 -9.08
N ASP A 85 -14.69 3.33 -9.09
CA ASP A 85 -13.99 3.79 -10.28
C ASP A 85 -12.46 3.85 -10.05
N THR A 86 -11.70 3.96 -11.13
CA THR A 86 -10.23 4.00 -11.12
C THR A 86 -9.75 5.40 -11.42
N LEU A 87 -8.86 5.94 -10.58
CA LEU A 87 -8.19 7.21 -10.84
C LEU A 87 -7.13 7.04 -11.94
N THR A 88 -7.04 8.00 -12.86
CA THR A 88 -6.20 7.88 -14.07
C THR A 88 -4.94 8.73 -14.04
N GLN A 89 -4.84 9.64 -13.07
CA GLN A 89 -3.71 10.56 -12.92
C GLN A 89 -2.49 9.86 -12.32
N GLY A 90 -1.31 10.48 -12.41
CA GLY A 90 -0.13 9.99 -11.68
C GLY A 90 -0.29 10.31 -10.19
N LEU A 91 -0.49 9.28 -9.36
CA LEU A 91 -0.80 9.42 -7.93
C LEU A 91 0.37 9.00 -7.04
N ALA A 92 0.36 9.48 -5.80
CA ALA A 92 1.19 8.95 -4.74
C ALA A 92 0.42 8.90 -3.42
N VAL A 93 0.71 7.88 -2.61
CA VAL A 93 0.48 7.96 -1.16
C VAL A 93 1.65 8.71 -0.55
N PHE A 94 1.39 9.60 0.41
CA PHE A 94 2.43 10.36 1.08
C PHE A 94 2.28 10.33 2.59
N VAL A 95 3.38 10.70 3.25
CA VAL A 95 3.37 11.07 4.67
C VAL A 95 4.23 12.32 4.87
N ALA A 96 3.65 13.32 5.51
CA ALA A 96 4.30 14.54 5.95
C ALA A 96 4.44 14.50 7.48
N GLN A 97 5.62 14.13 7.95
CA GLN A 97 5.90 13.87 9.36
C GLN A 97 5.79 15.12 10.24
N ASN A 98 6.12 16.30 9.70
CA ASN A 98 6.03 17.58 10.40
C ASN A 98 4.59 18.04 10.67
N SER A 99 3.64 17.65 9.82
CA SER A 99 2.22 17.95 9.98
C SER A 99 1.42 16.76 10.54
N ASN A 100 2.07 15.62 10.79
CA ASN A 100 1.40 14.38 11.18
C ASN A 100 0.27 14.01 10.21
N ALA A 101 0.51 14.15 8.91
CA ALA A 101 -0.48 13.90 7.86
C ALA A 101 -0.03 12.76 6.95
N ALA A 102 -0.95 11.88 6.56
CA ALA A 102 -0.73 10.93 5.47
C ALA A 102 -2.00 10.79 4.64
N GLY A 103 -1.84 10.60 3.34
CA GLY A 103 -2.96 10.69 2.42
C GLY A 103 -2.64 10.24 1.00
N LEU A 104 -3.60 10.47 0.11
CA LEU A 104 -3.48 10.27 -1.33
C LEU A 104 -3.44 11.63 -2.00
N GLN A 105 -2.50 11.83 -2.92
CA GLN A 105 -2.37 13.06 -3.69
C GLN A 105 -2.16 12.76 -5.17
N VAL A 106 -2.46 13.76 -6.01
CA VAL A 106 -1.91 13.85 -7.36
C VAL A 106 -0.42 14.18 -7.24
N PHE A 107 0.41 13.40 -7.91
CA PHE A 107 1.86 13.49 -7.86
C PHE A 107 2.44 14.08 -9.15
N VAL A 108 1.87 13.74 -10.30
CA VAL A 108 2.34 14.20 -11.62
C VAL A 108 1.48 15.36 -12.12
N GLY A 109 2.10 16.48 -12.50
CA GLY A 109 1.41 17.65 -13.06
C GLY A 109 0.99 18.72 -12.05
N GLY A 110 1.27 18.51 -10.77
CA GLY A 110 0.93 19.40 -9.65
C GLY A 110 0.70 18.55 -8.40
N THR A 111 1.07 19.06 -7.22
CA THR A 111 0.79 18.35 -5.95
C THR A 111 -0.54 18.83 -5.40
N ALA A 112 -1.57 17.99 -5.46
CA ALA A 112 -2.89 18.28 -4.92
C ALA A 112 -3.39 17.08 -4.11
N ASP A 113 -3.62 17.30 -2.82
CA ASP A 113 -4.09 16.29 -1.88
C ASP A 113 -5.57 15.97 -2.13
N ILE A 114 -5.85 14.69 -2.40
CA ILE A 114 -7.19 14.16 -2.63
C ILE A 114 -7.89 13.94 -1.31
N LEU A 115 -7.23 13.22 -0.39
CA LEU A 115 -7.73 12.96 0.95
C LEU A 115 -6.57 12.59 1.88
N ASP A 116 -6.44 13.34 2.96
CA ASP A 116 -5.47 13.12 4.02
C ASP A 116 -6.15 12.69 5.32
N VAL A 117 -5.36 12.13 6.22
CA VAL A 117 -5.73 11.86 7.61
C VAL A 117 -4.64 12.40 8.51
N LEU A 118 -5.04 13.16 9.53
CA LEU A 118 -4.13 13.66 10.56
C LEU A 118 -4.03 12.69 11.74
N ASN A 119 -2.83 12.19 12.05
CA ASN A 119 -2.60 11.33 13.20
C ASN A 119 -1.14 11.41 13.68
N SER A 120 -0.91 11.58 14.99
CA SER A 120 0.43 11.74 15.57
C SER A 120 1.38 10.57 15.29
N ASN A 121 0.86 9.37 15.00
CA ASN A 121 1.68 8.21 14.64
C ASN A 121 2.37 8.37 13.27
N PHE A 122 1.99 9.36 12.46
CA PHE A 122 2.67 9.68 11.22
C PHE A 122 3.99 10.42 11.41
N GLY A 123 4.28 10.97 12.59
CA GLY A 123 5.52 11.73 12.86
C GLY A 123 6.83 10.94 12.69
N THR A 124 6.76 9.61 12.69
CA THR A 124 7.92 8.73 12.42
C THR A 124 7.67 7.73 11.30
N TYR A 125 6.48 7.74 10.70
CA TYR A 125 6.11 6.81 9.64
C TYR A 125 6.77 7.21 8.31
N ASP A 126 7.28 6.23 7.56
CA ASP A 126 8.08 6.46 6.36
C ASP A 126 7.57 5.69 5.14
N LEU A 127 6.34 5.17 5.21
CA LEU A 127 5.64 4.38 4.19
C LEU A 127 6.22 2.97 3.90
N THR A 128 7.21 2.48 4.63
CA THR A 128 7.84 1.17 4.34
C THR A 128 7.22 0.00 5.09
N THR A 129 6.47 0.27 6.16
CA THR A 129 5.85 -0.78 6.99
C THR A 129 4.33 -0.69 6.98
N PRO A 130 3.61 -1.78 7.29
CA PRO A 130 2.20 -1.72 7.63
C PRO A 130 1.95 -0.79 8.84
N ILE A 131 0.80 -0.12 8.85
CA ILE A 131 0.35 0.72 9.97
C ILE A 131 -1.18 0.82 9.97
N GLY A 132 -1.77 1.01 11.14
CA GLY A 132 -3.19 1.29 11.30
C GLY A 132 -4.09 0.06 11.55
N PRO A 133 -5.42 0.25 11.58
CA PRO A 133 -6.13 1.49 11.20
C PRO A 133 -5.82 2.66 12.14
N LEU A 134 -5.47 3.81 11.56
CA LEU A 134 -5.29 5.07 12.26
C LEU A 134 -6.45 5.99 11.94
N PHE A 135 -7.10 6.52 12.97
CA PHE A 135 -8.23 7.45 12.84
C PHE A 135 -7.76 8.88 13.09
N GLY A 136 -8.36 9.83 12.37
CA GLY A 136 -7.91 11.21 12.39
C GLY A 136 -8.87 12.17 11.73
N ALA A 137 -8.63 13.47 11.93
CA ALA A 137 -9.31 14.51 11.18
C ALA A 137 -8.90 14.39 9.70
N PRO A 138 -9.85 14.29 8.76
CA PRO A 138 -9.52 14.27 7.35
C PRO A 138 -9.32 15.68 6.81
N LEU A 139 -8.46 15.83 5.80
CA LEU A 139 -8.30 17.07 5.03
C LEU A 139 -8.47 16.76 3.54
N ILE A 140 -8.97 17.74 2.78
CA ILE A 140 -9.18 17.67 1.34
C ILE A 140 -8.85 19.03 0.72
N ASN A 141 -8.51 19.05 -0.57
CA ASN A 141 -8.68 20.25 -1.39
C ASN A 141 -10.12 20.31 -1.91
N ASP A 142 -11.00 20.90 -1.08
CA ASP A 142 -12.44 21.09 -1.37
C ASP A 142 -12.68 21.65 -2.78
N GLY A 143 -13.66 21.09 -3.48
CA GLY A 143 -14.09 21.53 -4.80
C GLY A 143 -13.18 21.07 -5.94
N SER A 144 -12.03 20.46 -5.65
CA SER A 144 -11.12 19.93 -6.67
C SER A 144 -11.62 18.61 -7.23
N THR A 145 -11.62 18.47 -8.55
CA THR A 145 -12.02 17.24 -9.24
C THR A 145 -10.78 16.48 -9.70
N TYR A 146 -10.76 15.18 -9.44
CA TYR A 146 -9.67 14.27 -9.81
C TYR A 146 -10.17 13.26 -10.83
N ASP A 147 -9.43 13.09 -11.92
CA ASP A 147 -9.90 12.30 -13.06
C ASP A 147 -10.02 10.81 -12.71
N THR A 148 -11.12 10.22 -13.16
CA THR A 148 -11.36 8.77 -13.13
C THR A 148 -11.72 8.27 -14.53
N LEU A 149 -11.79 6.95 -14.73
CA LEU A 149 -12.20 6.40 -16.02
C LEU A 149 -13.64 6.79 -16.42
N GLY A 150 -14.53 6.98 -15.45
CA GLY A 150 -15.93 7.36 -15.68
C GLY A 150 -16.20 8.87 -15.67
N GLY A 151 -15.21 9.71 -15.40
CA GLY A 151 -15.35 11.17 -15.37
C GLY A 151 -14.45 11.81 -14.32
N GLY A 152 -14.81 11.68 -13.05
CA GLY A 152 -14.01 12.23 -11.95
C GLY A 152 -14.64 12.07 -10.58
N ILE A 153 -13.83 12.27 -9.55
CA ILE A 153 -14.24 12.33 -8.15
C ILE A 153 -13.96 13.73 -7.61
N ARG A 154 -14.97 14.35 -7.00
CA ARG A 154 -14.86 15.60 -6.23
C ARG A 154 -15.34 15.35 -4.82
N LEU A 155 -14.58 15.82 -3.83
CA LEU A 155 -14.98 15.85 -2.43
C LEU A 155 -15.24 17.30 -2.04
N ASP A 156 -16.44 17.57 -1.51
CA ASP A 156 -16.84 18.91 -1.06
C ASP A 156 -16.75 18.98 0.48
N THR A 157 -17.09 17.90 1.18
CA THR A 157 -16.95 17.81 2.64
C THR A 157 -16.50 16.42 3.07
N VAL A 158 -15.76 16.35 4.17
CA VAL A 158 -15.31 15.08 4.77
C VAL A 158 -15.32 15.10 6.30
N SER A 159 -15.50 13.93 6.88
CA SER A 159 -15.41 13.63 8.31
C SER A 159 -14.95 12.17 8.52
N ASN A 160 -14.61 11.80 9.75
CA ASN A 160 -14.30 10.41 10.12
C ASN A 160 -13.19 9.76 9.27
N GLY A 161 -12.03 10.42 9.17
CA GLY A 161 -10.88 9.96 8.41
C GLY A 161 -10.23 8.71 9.02
N ALA A 162 -9.83 7.77 8.16
CA ALA A 162 -9.02 6.61 8.55
C ALA A 162 -7.99 6.24 7.49
N PHE A 163 -6.81 5.83 7.94
CA PHE A 163 -5.69 5.39 7.09
C PHE A 163 -5.21 4.01 7.56
N THR A 164 -5.01 3.09 6.64
CA THR A 164 -4.41 1.77 6.91
C THR A 164 -3.44 1.42 5.81
N ALA A 165 -2.24 0.97 6.14
CA ALA A 165 -1.30 0.33 5.21
C ALA A 165 -1.14 -1.14 5.60
N GLN A 166 -1.27 -2.05 4.64
CA GLN A 166 -1.16 -3.49 4.86
C GLN A 166 -0.23 -4.10 3.82
N ALA A 167 0.58 -5.07 4.24
CA ALA A 167 1.36 -5.86 3.29
C ALA A 167 0.41 -6.64 2.37
N VAL A 168 0.69 -6.63 1.07
CA VAL A 168 0.02 -7.52 0.13
C VAL A 168 0.67 -8.90 0.27
N PRO A 169 -0.08 -9.97 0.62
CA PRO A 169 0.49 -11.30 0.76
C PRO A 169 1.18 -11.75 -0.53
N GLU A 170 2.39 -12.28 -0.43
CA GLU A 170 3.11 -12.83 -1.58
C GLU A 170 2.27 -13.95 -2.23
N PRO A 171 2.20 -14.00 -3.57
CA PRO A 171 1.49 -15.08 -4.25
C PRO A 171 2.07 -16.46 -3.87
N ALA A 172 1.19 -17.45 -3.70
CA ALA A 172 1.58 -18.84 -3.41
C ALA A 172 2.53 -19.46 -4.45
N THR A 173 2.72 -18.81 -5.62
CA THR A 173 3.70 -19.19 -6.63
C THR A 173 5.13 -19.17 -6.10
N MET A 174 5.46 -18.29 -5.14
CA MET A 174 6.79 -18.27 -4.52
C MET A 174 7.04 -19.50 -3.65
N ALA A 175 6.01 -19.96 -2.93
CA ALA A 175 6.05 -21.23 -2.21
C ALA A 175 6.18 -22.41 -3.19
N ALA A 176 5.43 -22.39 -4.31
CA ALA A 176 5.52 -23.42 -5.33
C ALA A 176 6.90 -23.46 -6.02
N LEU A 177 7.51 -22.31 -6.31
CA LEU A 177 8.85 -22.19 -6.87
C LEU A 177 9.89 -22.78 -5.90
N SER A 178 9.77 -22.44 -4.61
CA SER A 178 10.65 -22.96 -3.56
C SER A 178 10.55 -24.48 -3.44
N LEU A 179 9.34 -25.03 -3.47
CA LEU A 179 9.10 -26.47 -3.47
C LEU A 179 9.63 -27.14 -4.75
N GLY A 180 9.45 -26.50 -5.92
CA GLY A 180 9.98 -26.98 -7.19
C GLY A 180 11.51 -27.06 -7.21
N ALA A 181 12.20 -26.02 -6.71
CA ALA A 181 13.65 -25.99 -6.59
C ALA A 181 14.16 -27.11 -5.67
N LEU A 182 13.50 -27.35 -4.53
CA LEU A 182 13.81 -28.47 -3.64
C LEU A 182 13.62 -29.84 -4.31
N GLY A 183 12.57 -29.99 -5.12
CA GLY A 183 12.31 -31.20 -5.92
C GLY A 183 13.44 -31.49 -6.92
N LEU A 184 13.92 -30.47 -7.63
CA LEU A 184 15.03 -30.59 -8.58
C LEU A 184 16.36 -30.94 -7.88
N LEU A 185 16.64 -30.32 -6.73
CA LEU A 185 17.83 -30.63 -5.94
C LEU A 185 17.82 -32.09 -5.44
N LYS A 186 16.65 -32.61 -5.05
CA LYS A 186 16.50 -34.02 -4.68
C LYS A 186 16.74 -34.95 -5.87
N ARG A 187 16.30 -34.59 -7.07
CA ARG A 187 16.53 -35.38 -8.30
C ARG A 187 18.01 -35.43 -8.68
N ARG A 188 18.73 -34.32 -8.56
CA ARG A 188 20.19 -34.24 -8.84
C ARG A 188 21.06 -35.04 -7.88
N ARG A 189 20.55 -35.40 -6.69
CA ARG A 189 21.26 -36.26 -5.72
C ARG A 189 21.05 -37.76 -5.97
N LYS A 190 20.14 -38.12 -6.89
CA LYS A 190 19.81 -39.52 -7.23
C LYS A 190 20.37 -39.98 -8.58
N ALA A 191 20.84 -39.04 -9.42
CA ALA A 191 21.63 -39.32 -10.62
C ALA A 191 23.12 -39.21 -10.25
#